data_AF-A0A7S4EAD9-F1
#
_entry.id   AF-A0A7S4EAD9-F1
#
_cell.length_a   1.000
_cell.length_b   1.000
_cell.length_c   1.000
_cell.angle_alpha   90.00
_cell.angle_beta   90.00
_cell.angle_gamma   90.00
#
_symmetry.space_group_name_H-M   'P 1'
#
loop_
_entity.id
_entity.type
_entity.pdbx_description
1 polymer ?
#
loop_
_entity_poly.entity_id
_entity_poly.type
_entity_poly.pdbx_seq_one_letter_code
_entity_poly.pdbx_strand_id
1 'polypeptide(L)'
;MTALVALLLALPARALDLAIVGAGPVGTSAALRAAELGKSVALIDAPEFSGALSAADGEDLSFGAPSGLFSKALRDTAKKFSVETLRQMGLDDTSIWDQIKFSCASLARANARAAFLDVESAGVEYIRGKAVLADGGQTVCIDNQRKLSPDNILLCTGSRPFRIPGIPFDGKRIFESDSINTLTYLPKSIAITGSGIVAIEFAQIFASLGAEVTLIVRDQNPARALSKIGLDKDIAAAVLADLKAKRIRTVKGAEAVAFEVPERPRPVVVKLQAPGGGPVKGSVQELRVDAYLAAVGRKPNTDNLARRGAESSRRPPRHRRVLISVDFPRRASRRPASNSMNMETSPWTARCAAARRSTRFMPLEML
;
A
#
# COMPACT_ATOMS: atom_id res chain seq x y z
N MET A 1 7.78 53.20 0.15
CA MET A 1 7.90 51.74 0.34
C MET A 1 6.87 51.12 1.28
N THR A 2 6.18 51.89 2.13
CA THR A 2 5.26 51.37 3.16
C THR A 2 3.85 51.00 2.66
N ALA A 3 3.31 51.68 1.64
CA ALA A 3 1.97 51.40 1.12
C ALA A 3 1.90 50.11 0.27
N LEU A 4 2.95 49.80 -0.49
CA LEU A 4 3.01 48.62 -1.35
C LEU A 4 3.13 47.32 -0.52
N VAL A 5 3.90 47.36 0.57
CA VAL A 5 4.05 46.24 1.50
C VAL A 5 2.75 46.01 2.28
N ALA A 6 2.05 47.06 2.71
CA ALA A 6 0.74 46.95 3.35
C ALA A 6 -0.34 46.42 2.39
N LEU A 7 -0.30 46.80 1.10
CA LEU A 7 -1.22 46.29 0.07
C LEU A 7 -0.95 44.82 -0.26
N LEU A 8 0.31 44.37 -0.27
CA LEU A 8 0.71 42.97 -0.40
C LEU A 8 0.29 42.12 0.81
N LEU A 9 0.30 42.70 2.02
CA LEU A 9 -0.19 42.07 3.26
C LEU A 9 -1.73 42.07 3.40
N ALA A 10 -2.43 42.90 2.62
CA ALA A 10 -3.88 43.03 2.61
C ALA A 10 -4.57 42.26 1.48
N LEU A 11 -3.81 41.52 0.65
CA LEU A 11 -4.41 40.56 -0.28
C LEU A 11 -5.13 39.50 0.57
N PRO A 12 -6.44 39.26 0.36
CA PRO A 12 -7.14 38.20 1.06
C PRO A 12 -6.37 36.91 0.85
N ALA A 13 -6.15 36.13 1.92
CA ALA A 13 -5.55 34.80 1.83
C ALA A 13 -6.23 34.08 0.68
N ARG A 14 -5.45 33.78 -0.36
CA ARG A 14 -5.98 33.25 -1.63
C ARG A 14 -6.87 32.06 -1.28
N ALA A 15 -8.13 32.11 -1.69
CA ALA A 15 -9.09 31.06 -1.34
C ALA A 15 -8.55 29.72 -1.84
N LEU A 16 -8.49 28.74 -0.95
CA LEU A 16 -7.95 27.41 -1.26
C LEU A 16 -8.98 26.66 -2.11
N ASP A 17 -8.66 26.36 -3.36
CA ASP A 17 -9.59 25.67 -4.27
C ASP A 17 -9.75 24.18 -3.89
N LEU A 18 -8.65 23.53 -3.50
CA LEU A 18 -8.60 22.09 -3.27
C LEU A 18 -7.67 21.73 -2.11
N ALA A 19 -8.19 20.96 -1.14
CA ALA A 19 -7.36 20.21 -0.19
C ALA A 19 -7.34 18.74 -0.57
N ILE A 20 -6.16 18.13 -0.62
CA ILE A 20 -5.96 16.72 -0.91
C ILE A 20 -5.39 16.04 0.34
N VAL A 21 -6.08 15.01 0.83
CA VAL A 21 -5.66 14.27 2.03
C VAL A 21 -5.01 12.94 1.62
N GLY A 22 -3.70 12.87 1.73
CA GLY A 22 -2.82 11.77 1.39
C GLY A 22 -1.94 12.09 0.17
N ALA A 23 -0.62 12.01 0.32
CA ALA A 23 0.39 12.26 -0.71
C ALA A 23 0.94 10.96 -1.31
N GLY A 24 0.11 9.93 -1.39
CA GLY A 24 0.40 8.76 -2.21
C GLY A 24 0.28 9.06 -3.71
N PRO A 25 0.52 8.07 -4.58
CA PRO A 25 0.61 8.29 -6.04
C PRO A 25 -0.59 9.02 -6.65
N VAL A 26 -1.80 8.72 -6.16
CA VAL A 26 -3.04 9.37 -6.61
C VAL A 26 -3.13 10.80 -6.11
N GLY A 27 -2.75 11.06 -4.85
CA GLY A 27 -2.81 12.39 -4.26
C GLY A 27 -1.79 13.34 -4.87
N THR A 28 -0.54 12.88 -5.05
CA THR A 28 0.51 13.64 -5.74
C THR A 28 0.12 13.93 -7.18
N SER A 29 -0.35 12.93 -7.94
CA SER A 29 -0.81 13.14 -9.32
C SER A 29 -1.98 14.14 -9.40
N ALA A 30 -2.94 14.03 -8.48
CA ALA A 30 -4.08 14.95 -8.43
C ALA A 30 -3.66 16.37 -8.04
N ALA A 31 -2.68 16.53 -7.15
CA ALA A 31 -2.13 17.82 -6.76
C ALA A 31 -1.47 18.52 -7.95
N LEU A 32 -0.56 17.82 -8.63
CA LEU A 32 0.12 18.32 -9.82
C LEU A 32 -0.88 18.71 -10.90
N ARG A 33 -1.85 17.84 -11.18
CA ARG A 33 -2.87 18.12 -12.19
C ARG A 33 -3.75 19.32 -11.84
N ALA A 34 -4.13 19.47 -10.57
CA ALA A 34 -4.91 20.63 -10.14
C ALA A 34 -4.10 21.94 -10.23
N ALA A 35 -2.80 21.89 -9.92
CA ALA A 35 -1.91 23.03 -10.07
C ALA A 35 -1.73 23.44 -11.55
N GLU A 36 -1.58 22.48 -12.46
CA GLU A 36 -1.56 22.72 -13.92
C GLU A 36 -2.83 23.44 -14.41
N LEU A 37 -3.98 23.16 -13.78
CA LEU A 37 -5.26 23.81 -14.06
C LEU A 37 -5.42 25.17 -13.35
N GLY A 38 -4.35 25.70 -12.75
CA GLY A 38 -4.31 27.01 -12.09
C GLY A 38 -5.02 27.06 -10.73
N LYS A 39 -5.27 25.91 -10.09
CA LYS A 39 -5.92 25.84 -8.77
C LYS A 39 -4.92 26.05 -7.64
N SER A 40 -5.38 26.70 -6.56
CA SER A 40 -4.66 26.70 -5.28
C SER A 40 -4.90 25.38 -4.56
N VAL A 41 -3.81 24.63 -4.32
CA VAL A 41 -3.87 23.26 -3.79
C VAL A 41 -3.07 23.15 -2.49
N ALA A 42 -3.66 22.49 -1.49
CA ALA A 42 -2.97 22.03 -0.30
C ALA A 42 -2.93 20.50 -0.32
N LEU A 43 -1.74 19.91 -0.28
CA LEU A 43 -1.52 18.47 -0.19
C LEU A 43 -1.11 18.13 1.24
N ILE A 44 -1.93 17.36 1.95
CA ILE A 44 -1.72 17.03 3.36
C ILE A 44 -1.39 15.56 3.51
N ASP A 45 -0.28 15.24 4.17
CA ASP A 45 0.04 13.85 4.49
C ASP A 45 0.81 13.69 5.80
N ALA A 46 0.70 12.50 6.39
CA ALA A 46 1.43 12.09 7.58
C ALA A 46 1.95 10.66 7.40
N PRO A 47 2.92 10.46 6.49
CA PRO A 47 3.50 9.14 6.30
C PRO A 47 4.24 8.71 7.57
N GLU A 48 3.99 7.47 7.97
CA GLU A 48 4.64 6.81 9.09
C GLU A 48 5.77 5.94 8.52
N PHE A 49 7.00 6.13 9.02
CA PHE A 49 8.18 5.40 8.54
C PHE A 49 8.61 4.30 9.52
N SER A 50 9.26 3.27 9.00
CA SER A 50 9.93 2.22 9.79
C SER A 50 10.96 1.46 8.93
N GLY A 51 11.88 0.76 9.59
CA GLY A 51 12.79 -0.18 8.93
C GLY A 51 13.74 0.45 7.93
N ALA A 52 13.99 -0.23 6.81
CA ALA A 52 14.92 0.18 5.74
C ALA A 52 14.55 1.49 5.03
N LEU A 53 13.34 2.02 5.26
CA LEU A 53 12.89 3.32 4.73
C LEU A 53 12.96 4.44 5.77
N SER A 54 13.52 4.19 6.95
CA SER A 54 13.81 5.24 7.93
C SER A 54 15.02 6.05 7.45
N ALA A 55 14.85 7.34 7.19
CA ALA A 55 16.00 8.21 6.94
C ALA A 55 16.72 8.54 8.26
N ALA A 56 18.05 8.61 8.23
CA ALA A 56 18.85 8.98 9.39
C ALA A 56 18.83 10.50 9.67
N ASP A 57 18.44 11.29 8.68
CA ASP A 57 18.46 12.76 8.59
C ASP A 57 17.05 13.38 8.68
N GLY A 58 16.02 12.58 8.96
CA GLY A 58 14.64 13.06 9.07
C GLY A 58 13.92 13.31 7.74
N GLU A 59 14.57 13.01 6.60
CA GLU A 59 13.92 13.02 5.28
C GLU A 59 12.77 12.00 5.22
N ASP A 60 11.69 12.36 4.54
CA ASP A 60 10.53 11.50 4.36
C ASP A 60 10.67 10.66 3.09
N LEU A 61 11.28 9.48 3.23
CA LEU A 61 11.51 8.57 2.09
C LEU A 61 10.22 7.93 1.56
N SER A 62 9.08 8.16 2.21
CA SER A 62 7.78 7.58 1.85
C SER A 62 6.88 8.57 1.11
N PHE A 63 7.29 9.84 0.98
CA PHE A 63 6.57 10.85 0.21
C PHE A 63 6.31 10.38 -1.22
N GLY A 64 5.10 10.59 -1.74
CA GLY A 64 4.71 10.22 -3.10
C GLY A 64 4.44 8.72 -3.30
N ALA A 65 4.91 7.85 -2.40
CA ALA A 65 4.81 6.40 -2.54
C ALA A 65 4.83 5.64 -1.21
N PRO A 66 3.93 5.92 -0.24
CA PRO A 66 4.08 5.39 1.12
C PRO A 66 3.84 3.87 1.20
N SER A 67 2.86 3.35 0.46
CA SER A 67 2.56 1.91 0.43
C SER A 67 3.23 1.22 -0.74
N GLY A 68 4.16 0.30 -0.44
CA GLY A 68 4.77 -0.58 -1.43
C GLY A 68 6.07 -0.08 -2.05
N LEU A 69 6.56 1.13 -1.75
CA LEU A 69 7.85 1.61 -2.25
C LEU A 69 8.99 0.66 -1.91
N PHE A 70 9.02 0.12 -0.68
CA PHE A 70 10.00 -0.90 -0.30
C PHE A 70 9.94 -2.12 -1.20
N SER A 71 8.75 -2.65 -1.53
CA SER A 71 8.67 -3.84 -2.39
C SER A 71 9.13 -3.55 -3.82
N LYS A 72 8.90 -2.34 -4.34
CA LYS A 72 9.34 -1.95 -5.69
C LYS A 72 10.84 -1.69 -5.73
N ALA A 73 11.38 -1.01 -4.72
CA ALA A 73 12.82 -0.81 -4.56
C ALA A 73 13.55 -2.15 -4.39
N LEU A 74 13.07 -3.01 -3.48
CA LEU A 74 13.62 -4.34 -3.26
C LEU A 74 13.57 -5.21 -4.51
N ARG A 75 12.48 -5.13 -5.30
CA ARG A 75 12.38 -5.83 -6.59
C ARG A 75 13.40 -5.33 -7.60
N ASP A 76 13.64 -4.02 -7.67
CA ASP A 76 14.62 -3.46 -8.59
C ASP A 76 16.06 -3.81 -8.15
N THR A 77 16.33 -3.71 -6.85
CA THR A 77 17.58 -4.16 -6.24
C THR A 77 17.81 -5.66 -6.47
N ALA A 78 16.82 -6.52 -6.27
CA ALA A 78 16.93 -7.97 -6.50
C ALA A 78 17.23 -8.36 -7.96
N LYS A 79 16.97 -7.47 -8.94
CA LYS A 79 17.38 -7.68 -10.34
C LYS A 79 18.84 -7.31 -10.60
N LYS A 80 19.41 -6.42 -9.77
CA LYS A 80 20.77 -5.89 -9.94
C LYS A 80 21.81 -6.70 -9.17
N PHE A 81 21.43 -7.29 -8.04
CA PHE A 81 22.32 -8.07 -7.19
C PHE A 81 22.13 -9.56 -7.39
N SER A 82 23.22 -10.27 -7.68
CA SER A 82 23.28 -11.74 -7.60
C SER A 82 23.84 -12.13 -6.24
N VAL A 83 22.96 -12.55 -5.32
CA VAL A 83 23.37 -13.01 -3.97
C VAL A 83 24.35 -14.18 -4.06
N GLU A 84 24.14 -15.09 -5.00
CA GLU A 84 25.04 -16.23 -5.24
C GLU A 84 26.44 -15.77 -5.62
N THR A 85 26.55 -14.84 -6.58
CA THR A 85 27.85 -14.30 -7.01
C THR A 85 28.55 -13.55 -5.88
N LEU A 86 27.83 -12.76 -5.09
CA LEU A 86 28.42 -12.06 -3.94
C LEU A 86 28.95 -13.02 -2.88
N ARG A 87 28.24 -14.13 -2.62
CA ARG A 87 28.73 -15.20 -1.74
C ARG A 87 29.98 -15.87 -2.30
N GLN A 88 30.04 -16.12 -3.61
CA GLN A 88 31.22 -16.68 -4.28
C GLN A 88 32.44 -15.73 -4.21
N MET A 89 32.20 -14.42 -4.14
CA MET A 89 33.23 -13.40 -3.90
C MET A 89 33.65 -13.30 -2.41
N GLY A 90 33.05 -14.11 -1.53
CA GLY A 90 33.38 -14.15 -0.10
C GLY A 90 32.63 -13.16 0.79
N LEU A 91 31.59 -12.47 0.27
CA LEU A 91 30.76 -11.62 1.12
C LEU A 91 29.81 -12.45 1.98
N ASP A 92 29.68 -12.07 3.25
CA ASP A 92 28.71 -12.68 4.16
C ASP A 92 27.28 -12.14 3.97
N ASP A 93 26.28 -12.89 4.44
CA ASP A 93 24.85 -12.55 4.29
C ASP A 93 24.47 -11.20 4.93
N THR A 94 25.19 -10.76 5.96
CA THR A 94 24.95 -9.47 6.64
C THR A 94 25.37 -8.34 5.72
N SER A 95 26.60 -8.40 5.20
CA SER A 95 27.14 -7.43 4.25
C SER A 95 26.29 -7.33 2.98
N ILE A 96 25.85 -8.47 2.45
CA ILE A 96 24.96 -8.53 1.28
C ILE A 96 23.62 -7.85 1.59
N TRP A 97 23.01 -8.17 2.73
CA TRP A 97 21.70 -7.60 3.10
C TRP A 97 21.78 -6.10 3.38
N ASP A 98 22.85 -5.63 4.00
CA ASP A 98 23.07 -4.20 4.25
C ASP A 98 23.21 -3.42 2.95
N GLN A 99 23.92 -3.97 1.96
CA GLN A 99 24.01 -3.36 0.63
C GLN A 99 22.65 -3.31 -0.09
N ILE A 100 21.83 -4.38 0.03
CA ILE A 100 20.48 -4.42 -0.53
C ILE A 100 19.58 -3.37 0.13
N LYS A 101 19.57 -3.27 1.46
CA LYS A 101 18.81 -2.26 2.20
C LYS A 101 19.25 -0.84 1.84
N PHE A 102 20.56 -0.61 1.75
CA PHE A 102 21.12 0.68 1.35
C PHE A 102 20.65 1.07 -0.06
N SER A 103 20.71 0.14 -1.02
CA SER A 103 20.19 0.34 -2.37
C SER A 103 18.70 0.67 -2.37
N CYS A 104 17.89 -0.04 -1.56
CA CYS A 104 16.46 0.24 -1.43
C CYS A 104 16.19 1.64 -0.88
N ALA A 105 16.88 2.02 0.20
CA ALA A 105 16.76 3.34 0.82
C ALA A 105 17.20 4.45 -0.14
N SER A 106 18.27 4.24 -0.92
CA SER A 106 18.73 5.20 -1.91
C SER A 106 17.71 5.42 -3.04
N LEU A 107 17.10 4.34 -3.55
CA LEU A 107 16.03 4.44 -4.56
C LEU A 107 14.79 5.12 -4.00
N ALA A 108 14.40 4.80 -2.77
CA ALA A 108 13.28 5.44 -2.10
C ALA A 108 13.52 6.95 -1.92
N ARG A 109 14.71 7.33 -1.45
CA ARG A 109 15.12 8.74 -1.32
C ARG A 109 15.05 9.50 -2.63
N ALA A 110 15.61 8.93 -3.70
CA ALA A 110 15.58 9.58 -5.01
C ALA A 110 14.14 9.82 -5.50
N ASN A 111 13.25 8.83 -5.34
CA ASN A 111 11.85 8.96 -5.73
C ASN A 111 11.09 9.99 -4.87
N ALA A 112 11.24 9.92 -3.55
CA ALA A 112 10.57 10.84 -2.63
C ALA A 112 11.00 12.28 -2.87
N ARG A 113 12.31 12.52 -3.05
CA ARG A 113 12.86 13.84 -3.36
C ARG A 113 12.36 14.37 -4.69
N ALA A 114 12.34 13.54 -5.74
CA ALA A 114 11.82 13.95 -7.04
C ALA A 114 10.34 14.33 -6.96
N ALA A 115 9.51 13.48 -6.36
CA ALA A 115 8.09 13.76 -6.20
C ALA A 115 7.84 15.02 -5.36
N PHE A 116 8.64 15.24 -4.31
CA PHE A 116 8.53 16.44 -3.48
C PHE A 116 8.87 17.71 -4.27
N LEU A 117 9.96 17.68 -5.03
CA LEU A 117 10.37 18.79 -5.90
C LEU A 117 9.33 19.09 -6.97
N ASP A 118 8.68 18.07 -7.54
CA ASP A 118 7.59 18.28 -8.52
C ASP A 118 6.42 19.03 -7.88
N VAL A 119 6.02 18.62 -6.66
CA VAL A 119 4.92 19.26 -5.91
C VAL A 119 5.27 20.70 -5.53
N GLU A 120 6.49 20.93 -5.03
CA GLU A 120 6.98 22.25 -4.66
C GLU A 120 7.08 23.18 -5.89
N SER A 121 7.63 22.69 -7.00
CA SER A 121 7.78 23.44 -8.24
C SER A 121 6.44 23.78 -8.89
N ALA A 122 5.41 22.97 -8.66
CA ALA A 122 4.04 23.25 -9.08
C ALA A 122 3.32 24.29 -8.21
N GLY A 123 3.96 24.81 -7.15
CA GLY A 123 3.36 25.77 -6.23
C GLY A 123 2.27 25.18 -5.33
N VAL A 124 2.25 23.85 -5.16
CA VAL A 124 1.34 23.17 -4.25
C VAL A 124 1.84 23.32 -2.82
N GLU A 125 0.98 23.73 -1.89
CA GLU A 125 1.34 23.79 -0.48
C GLU A 125 1.34 22.37 0.12
N TYR A 126 2.52 21.82 0.41
CA TYR A 126 2.63 20.58 1.17
C TYR A 126 2.55 20.85 2.68
N ILE A 127 1.65 20.14 3.37
CA ILE A 127 1.46 20.25 4.80
C ILE A 127 1.65 18.87 5.42
N ARG A 128 2.70 18.71 6.21
CA ARG A 128 2.92 17.49 6.99
C ARG A 128 2.02 17.49 8.23
N GLY A 129 1.14 16.51 8.36
CA GLY A 129 0.27 16.37 9.52
C GLY A 129 -0.92 15.44 9.30
N LYS A 130 -1.50 14.92 10.39
CA LYS A 130 -2.66 14.03 10.32
C LYS A 130 -3.92 14.85 10.09
N ALA A 131 -4.57 14.61 8.95
CA ALA A 131 -5.81 15.28 8.57
C ALA A 131 -7.06 14.49 8.96
N VAL A 132 -8.06 15.19 9.49
CA VAL A 132 -9.40 14.68 9.75
C VAL A 132 -10.45 15.64 9.17
N LEU A 133 -11.56 15.09 8.69
CA LEU A 133 -12.70 15.90 8.26
C LEU A 133 -13.43 16.47 9.47
N ALA A 134 -13.75 17.76 9.41
CA ALA A 134 -14.54 18.47 10.41
C ALA A 134 -15.72 19.22 9.75
N ASP A 135 -16.59 19.81 10.58
CA ASP A 135 -17.71 20.66 10.16
C ASP A 135 -18.60 20.03 9.07
N GLY A 136 -18.94 18.75 9.25
CA GLY A 136 -19.77 18.00 8.30
C GLY A 136 -19.06 17.66 6.97
N GLY A 137 -17.72 17.67 6.94
CA GLY A 137 -16.91 17.39 5.76
C GLY A 137 -16.61 18.63 4.93
N GLN A 138 -16.75 19.84 5.49
CA GLN A 138 -16.43 21.09 4.78
C GLN A 138 -15.05 21.64 5.12
N THR A 139 -14.45 21.15 6.21
CA THR A 139 -13.13 21.59 6.66
C THR A 139 -12.21 20.40 6.87
N VAL A 140 -10.92 20.63 6.64
CA VAL A 140 -9.85 19.69 6.98
C VAL A 140 -9.13 20.24 8.20
N CYS A 141 -9.10 19.47 9.28
CA CYS A 141 -8.34 19.79 10.49
C CYS A 141 -7.07 18.95 10.53
N ILE A 142 -5.93 19.61 10.67
CA ILE A 142 -4.59 19.03 10.64
C ILE A 142 -4.02 19.11 12.05
N ASP A 143 -3.68 17.96 12.64
CA ASP A 143 -3.13 17.80 13.99
C ASP A 143 -3.89 18.56 15.09
N ASN A 144 -5.21 18.76 14.91
CA ASN A 144 -6.08 19.56 15.78
C ASN A 144 -5.66 21.03 15.96
N GLN A 145 -4.75 21.54 15.14
CA GLN A 145 -4.20 22.90 15.26
C GLN A 145 -4.59 23.78 14.07
N ARG A 146 -4.36 23.28 12.85
CA ARG A 146 -4.62 24.04 11.62
C ARG A 146 -5.93 23.59 10.99
N LYS A 147 -6.77 24.54 10.59
CA LYS A 147 -8.01 24.27 9.84
C LYS A 147 -7.92 24.88 8.45
N LEU A 148 -8.29 24.10 7.45
CA LEU A 148 -8.44 24.54 6.06
C LEU A 148 -9.91 24.42 5.65
N SER A 149 -10.40 25.43 4.95
CA SER A 149 -11.79 25.49 4.46
C SER A 149 -11.81 25.64 2.94
N PRO A 150 -11.36 24.62 2.19
CA PRO A 150 -11.29 24.68 0.74
C PRO A 150 -12.66 24.62 0.08
N ASP A 151 -12.73 24.93 -1.21
CA ASP A 151 -13.93 24.68 -2.01
C ASP A 151 -14.16 23.18 -2.25
N ASN A 152 -13.08 22.42 -2.47
CA ASN A 152 -13.15 20.98 -2.68
C ASN A 152 -12.19 20.23 -1.76
N ILE A 153 -12.57 19.01 -1.38
CA ILE A 153 -11.70 18.10 -0.64
C ILE A 153 -11.60 16.79 -1.41
N LEU A 154 -10.38 16.33 -1.69
CA LEU A 154 -10.10 15.03 -2.29
C LEU A 154 -9.45 14.11 -1.26
N LEU A 155 -10.06 12.94 -1.01
CA LEU A 155 -9.53 11.94 -0.09
C LEU A 155 -8.72 10.89 -0.87
N CYS A 156 -7.42 10.82 -0.57
CA CYS A 156 -6.40 9.94 -1.14
C CYS A 156 -5.67 9.14 -0.04
N THR A 157 -6.37 8.73 1.02
CA THR A 157 -5.78 8.14 2.24
C THR A 157 -5.21 6.72 2.08
N GLY A 158 -5.36 6.12 0.89
CA GLY A 158 -4.78 4.82 0.58
C GLY A 158 -5.34 3.66 1.41
N SER A 159 -4.47 2.71 1.74
CA SER A 159 -4.84 1.47 2.43
C SER A 159 -3.71 0.92 3.28
N ARG A 160 -4.05 -0.04 4.16
CA ARG A 160 -3.11 -0.77 5.01
C ARG A 160 -3.29 -2.29 4.87
N PRO A 161 -2.27 -3.11 5.17
CA PRO A 161 -2.36 -4.57 5.10
C PRO A 161 -3.44 -5.12 6.03
N PHE A 162 -4.15 -6.14 5.56
CA PHE A 162 -5.10 -6.84 6.40
C PHE A 162 -4.36 -7.83 7.31
N ARG A 163 -4.38 -7.58 8.62
CA ARG A 163 -3.83 -8.47 9.63
C ARG A 163 -4.87 -9.51 10.04
N ILE A 164 -4.61 -10.79 9.76
CA ILE A 164 -5.47 -11.90 10.18
C ILE A 164 -5.33 -12.06 11.71
N PRO A 165 -6.45 -12.11 12.46
CA PRO A 165 -6.41 -12.42 13.88
C PRO A 165 -5.70 -13.75 14.15
N GLY A 166 -4.82 -13.77 15.16
CA GLY A 166 -4.08 -14.98 15.55
C GLY A 166 -2.69 -15.13 14.93
N ILE A 167 -2.31 -14.31 13.92
CA ILE A 167 -0.93 -14.25 13.45
C ILE A 167 -0.11 -13.29 14.34
N PRO A 168 1.00 -13.72 14.96
CA PRO A 168 1.79 -12.89 15.87
C PRO A 168 2.79 -12.02 15.11
N PHE A 169 2.30 -10.96 14.45
CA PHE A 169 3.15 -10.00 13.75
C PHE A 169 4.12 -9.31 14.72
N ASP A 170 5.42 -9.56 14.55
CA ASP A 170 6.48 -9.07 15.46
C ASP A 170 7.42 -8.04 14.80
N GLY A 171 7.33 -7.85 13.48
CA GLY A 171 8.23 -6.97 12.73
C GLY A 171 9.70 -7.44 12.74
N LYS A 172 9.95 -8.72 13.02
CA LYS A 172 11.30 -9.30 13.10
C LYS A 172 11.41 -10.61 12.35
N ARG A 173 10.40 -11.47 12.44
CA ARG A 173 10.33 -12.79 11.81
C ARG A 173 8.98 -13.03 11.13
N ILE A 174 7.91 -12.40 11.61
CA ILE A 174 6.53 -12.50 11.15
C ILE A 174 6.05 -11.13 10.70
N PHE A 175 5.80 -11.00 9.39
CA PHE A 175 5.55 -9.73 8.73
C PHE A 175 4.22 -9.71 8.00
N GLU A 176 3.69 -8.50 7.81
CA GLU A 176 2.84 -8.14 6.68
C GLU A 176 3.63 -7.26 5.69
N SER A 177 3.03 -6.94 4.53
CA SER A 177 3.72 -6.30 3.39
C SER A 177 4.36 -4.95 3.66
N ASP A 178 3.86 -4.19 4.62
CA ASP A 178 4.39 -2.88 5.01
C ASP A 178 5.50 -3.08 6.06
N SER A 179 5.31 -3.95 7.05
CA SER A 179 6.32 -4.24 8.09
C SER A 179 7.56 -5.01 7.58
N ILE A 180 7.49 -5.70 6.43
CA ILE A 180 8.63 -6.49 5.90
C ILE A 180 9.87 -5.62 5.60
N ASN A 181 9.69 -4.30 5.46
CA ASN A 181 10.80 -3.36 5.35
C ASN A 181 11.70 -3.31 6.59
N THR A 182 11.25 -3.82 7.74
CA THR A 182 12.02 -3.91 9.00
C THR A 182 12.92 -5.14 9.07
N LEU A 183 12.86 -6.05 8.09
CA LEU A 183 13.68 -7.26 8.04
C LEU A 183 15.18 -6.91 8.08
N THR A 184 15.88 -7.40 9.10
CA THR A 184 17.29 -7.06 9.37
C THR A 184 18.30 -8.07 8.85
N TYR A 185 17.85 -9.15 8.21
CA TYR A 185 18.73 -10.21 7.70
C TYR A 185 18.21 -10.76 6.37
N LEU A 186 19.11 -11.32 5.56
CA LEU A 186 18.77 -12.08 4.36
C LEU A 186 18.21 -13.47 4.78
N PRO A 187 16.91 -13.77 4.56
CA PRO A 187 16.34 -15.05 4.96
C PRO A 187 16.78 -16.17 4.03
N LYS A 188 17.17 -17.33 4.57
CA LYS A 188 17.45 -18.52 3.76
C LYS A 188 16.16 -19.17 3.27
N SER A 189 15.08 -19.02 4.01
CA SER A 189 13.75 -19.52 3.64
C SER A 189 12.64 -18.59 4.11
N ILE A 190 11.57 -18.49 3.30
CA ILE A 190 10.41 -17.68 3.63
C ILE A 190 9.11 -18.40 3.26
N ALA A 191 8.15 -18.40 4.18
CA ALA A 191 6.78 -18.81 3.90
C ALA A 191 5.90 -17.57 3.69
N ILE A 192 5.12 -17.56 2.62
CA ILE A 192 4.26 -16.43 2.25
C ILE A 192 2.82 -16.90 2.14
N THR A 193 1.93 -16.39 2.99
CA THR A 193 0.49 -16.70 2.89
C THR A 193 -0.20 -15.67 2.03
N GLY A 194 -0.83 -16.14 0.95
CA GLY A 194 -1.57 -15.32 0.01
C GLY A 194 -1.41 -15.80 -1.42
N SER A 195 -2.37 -15.46 -2.26
CA SER A 195 -2.34 -15.73 -3.72
C SER A 195 -2.58 -14.46 -4.53
N GLY A 196 -2.46 -13.30 -3.89
CA GLY A 196 -2.62 -12.00 -4.56
C GLY A 196 -1.32 -11.52 -5.17
N ILE A 197 -1.39 -10.40 -5.90
CA ILE A 197 -0.22 -9.83 -6.59
C ILE A 197 0.92 -9.50 -5.63
N VAL A 198 0.62 -9.04 -4.41
CA VAL A 198 1.63 -8.75 -3.37
C VAL A 198 2.35 -10.02 -2.95
N ALA A 199 1.62 -11.13 -2.74
CA ALA A 199 2.22 -12.40 -2.35
C ALA A 199 3.14 -12.94 -3.45
N ILE A 200 2.70 -12.86 -4.71
CA ILE A 200 3.47 -13.30 -5.88
C ILE A 200 4.72 -12.44 -6.09
N GLU A 201 4.59 -11.11 -5.97
CA GLU A 201 5.71 -10.18 -6.10
C GLU A 201 6.78 -10.50 -5.05
N PHE A 202 6.42 -10.61 -3.77
CA PHE A 202 7.40 -10.97 -2.73
C PHE A 202 7.97 -12.38 -2.91
N ALA A 203 7.18 -13.35 -3.36
CA ALA A 203 7.67 -14.69 -3.64
C ALA A 203 8.78 -14.68 -4.71
N GLN A 204 8.58 -13.93 -5.80
CA GLN A 204 9.59 -13.79 -6.84
C GLN A 204 10.82 -13.00 -6.35
N ILE A 205 10.62 -11.92 -5.59
CA ILE A 205 11.72 -11.13 -5.02
C ILE A 205 12.63 -12.00 -4.16
N PHE A 206 12.06 -12.72 -3.18
CA PHE A 206 12.87 -13.53 -2.27
C PHE A 206 13.49 -14.75 -2.97
N ALA A 207 12.82 -15.33 -3.97
CA ALA A 207 13.42 -16.38 -4.80
C ALA A 207 14.62 -15.85 -5.61
N SER A 208 14.51 -14.65 -6.18
CA SER A 208 15.63 -13.98 -6.88
C SER A 208 16.80 -13.64 -5.94
N LEU A 209 16.52 -13.36 -4.67
CA LEU A 209 17.54 -13.19 -3.63
C LEU A 209 18.08 -14.52 -3.07
N GLY A 210 17.70 -15.65 -3.65
CA GLY A 210 18.22 -16.97 -3.31
C GLY A 210 17.59 -17.64 -2.10
N ALA A 211 16.45 -17.15 -1.61
CA ALA A 211 15.71 -17.79 -0.51
C ALA A 211 14.86 -18.96 -1.03
N GLU A 212 14.71 -20.00 -0.20
CA GLU A 212 13.70 -21.04 -0.42
C GLU A 212 12.31 -20.50 -0.10
N VAL A 213 11.47 -20.36 -1.12
CA VAL A 213 10.14 -19.75 -0.97
C VAL A 213 9.04 -20.80 -0.97
N THR A 214 8.17 -20.75 0.04
CA THR A 214 6.92 -21.52 0.08
C THR A 214 5.71 -20.58 0.09
N LEU A 215 4.91 -20.60 -0.98
CA LEU A 215 3.64 -19.89 -1.10
C LEU A 215 2.49 -20.75 -0.55
N ILE A 216 1.78 -20.25 0.45
CA ILE A 216 0.62 -20.90 1.07
C ILE A 216 -0.65 -20.28 0.49
N VAL A 217 -1.41 -21.08 -0.24
CA VAL A 217 -2.61 -20.67 -0.95
C VAL A 217 -3.82 -21.38 -0.35
N ARG A 218 -4.80 -20.60 0.11
CA ARG A 218 -6.05 -21.13 0.69
C ARG A 218 -6.88 -21.94 -0.30
N ASP A 219 -6.86 -21.57 -1.58
CA ASP A 219 -7.61 -22.27 -2.62
C ASP A 219 -6.87 -23.56 -3.06
N GLN A 220 -7.63 -24.63 -3.32
CA GLN A 220 -7.09 -25.86 -3.91
C GLN A 220 -6.57 -25.66 -5.34
N ASN A 221 -7.11 -24.65 -6.04
CA ASN A 221 -6.69 -24.24 -7.37
C ASN A 221 -6.12 -22.80 -7.33
N PRO A 222 -4.78 -22.64 -7.32
CA PRO A 222 -4.13 -21.34 -7.35
C PRO A 222 -4.50 -20.47 -8.57
N ALA A 223 -4.78 -21.06 -9.73
CA ALA A 223 -5.16 -20.30 -10.93
C ALA A 223 -6.53 -19.65 -10.70
N ARG A 224 -7.48 -20.40 -10.12
CA ARG A 224 -8.77 -19.85 -9.69
C ARG A 224 -8.61 -18.77 -8.63
N ALA A 225 -7.64 -18.90 -7.73
CA ALA A 225 -7.35 -17.88 -6.73
C ALA A 225 -6.89 -16.56 -7.37
N LEU A 226 -6.09 -16.64 -8.44
CA LEU A 226 -5.68 -15.48 -9.24
C LEU A 226 -6.83 -14.90 -10.06
N SER A 227 -7.66 -15.73 -10.68
CA SER A 227 -8.83 -15.23 -11.42
C SER A 227 -9.85 -14.53 -10.51
N LYS A 228 -9.98 -14.95 -9.25
CA LYS A 228 -10.83 -14.27 -8.24
C LYS A 228 -10.39 -12.84 -7.95
N ILE A 229 -9.14 -12.47 -8.23
CA ILE A 229 -8.63 -11.09 -8.09
C ILE A 229 -8.59 -10.34 -9.43
N GLY A 230 -9.24 -10.86 -10.47
CA GLY A 230 -9.39 -10.21 -11.76
C GLY A 230 -8.34 -10.56 -12.82
N LEU A 231 -7.49 -11.57 -12.57
CA LEU A 231 -6.50 -12.01 -13.55
C LEU A 231 -7.14 -12.94 -14.59
N ASP A 232 -6.84 -12.70 -15.87
CA ASP A 232 -7.22 -13.61 -16.95
C ASP A 232 -6.68 -15.04 -16.68
N LYS A 233 -7.40 -16.05 -17.17
CA LYS A 233 -7.08 -17.46 -16.89
C LYS A 233 -5.75 -17.89 -17.51
N ASP A 234 -5.46 -17.45 -18.73
CA ASP A 234 -4.23 -17.82 -19.44
C ASP A 234 -3.04 -17.10 -18.80
N ILE A 235 -3.23 -15.85 -18.41
CA ILE A 235 -2.23 -15.09 -17.64
C ILE A 235 -1.99 -15.73 -16.27
N ALA A 236 -3.04 -16.18 -15.57
CA ALA A 236 -2.90 -16.89 -14.30
C ALA A 236 -2.11 -18.20 -14.47
N ALA A 237 -2.35 -18.96 -15.54
CA ALA A 237 -1.60 -20.17 -15.84
C ALA A 237 -0.11 -19.86 -16.11
N ALA A 238 0.17 -18.83 -16.92
CA ALA A 238 1.53 -18.38 -17.22
C ALA A 238 2.29 -17.94 -15.95
N VAL A 239 1.64 -17.18 -15.07
CA VAL A 239 2.23 -16.77 -13.78
C VAL A 239 2.59 -17.98 -12.92
N LEU A 240 1.69 -18.98 -12.81
CA LEU A 240 1.97 -20.19 -12.04
C LEU A 240 3.11 -21.03 -12.64
N ALA A 241 3.21 -21.07 -13.97
CA ALA A 241 4.32 -21.72 -14.66
C ALA A 241 5.65 -21.02 -14.34
N ASP A 242 5.69 -19.68 -14.36
CA ASP A 242 6.88 -18.90 -13.97
C ASP A 242 7.28 -19.14 -12.50
N LEU A 243 6.31 -19.16 -11.57
CA LEU A 243 6.59 -19.48 -10.16
C LEU A 243 7.24 -20.87 -10.02
N LYS A 244 6.72 -21.86 -10.75
CA LYS A 244 7.29 -23.22 -10.75
C LYS A 244 8.69 -23.24 -11.36
N ALA A 245 8.92 -22.52 -12.47
CA ALA A 245 10.23 -22.42 -13.11
C ALA A 245 11.28 -21.80 -12.16
N LYS A 246 10.87 -20.83 -11.34
CA LYS A 246 11.68 -20.21 -10.28
C LYS A 246 11.79 -21.04 -9.00
N ARG A 247 11.35 -22.31 -9.03
CA ARG A 247 11.39 -23.25 -7.90
C ARG A 247 10.63 -22.76 -6.65
N ILE A 248 9.64 -21.89 -6.82
CA ILE A 248 8.79 -21.43 -5.72
C ILE A 248 7.79 -22.55 -5.40
N ARG A 249 7.90 -23.09 -4.19
CA ARG A 249 7.01 -24.16 -3.73
C ARG A 249 5.62 -23.59 -3.46
N THR A 250 4.56 -24.27 -3.92
CA THR A 250 3.18 -23.88 -3.62
C THR A 250 2.48 -24.94 -2.79
N VAL A 251 2.03 -24.59 -1.58
CA VAL A 251 1.14 -25.39 -0.74
C VAL A 251 -0.29 -24.89 -0.94
N LYS A 252 -1.14 -25.73 -1.51
CA LYS A 252 -2.52 -25.40 -1.89
C LYS A 252 -3.49 -25.87 -0.82
N GLY A 253 -4.66 -25.26 -0.75
CA GLY A 253 -5.71 -25.69 0.17
C GLY A 253 -5.30 -25.64 1.63
N ALA A 254 -4.48 -24.66 2.01
CA ALA A 254 -3.92 -24.54 3.35
C ALA A 254 -4.03 -23.12 3.91
N GLU A 255 -4.13 -23.00 5.23
CA GLU A 255 -4.03 -21.76 5.98
C GLU A 255 -3.10 -21.93 7.18
N ALA A 256 -2.34 -20.90 7.50
CA ALA A 256 -1.50 -20.87 8.69
C ALA A 256 -2.36 -20.56 9.93
N VAL A 257 -2.29 -21.41 10.94
CA VAL A 257 -3.17 -21.35 12.12
C VAL A 257 -2.45 -21.17 13.44
N ALA A 258 -1.16 -21.55 13.52
CA ALA A 258 -0.36 -21.40 14.72
C ALA A 258 1.12 -21.19 14.38
N PHE A 259 1.81 -20.50 15.28
CA PHE A 259 3.19 -20.06 15.09
C PHE A 259 3.98 -20.32 16.37
N GLU A 260 5.17 -20.88 16.23
CA GLU A 260 6.20 -20.89 17.26
C GLU A 260 7.38 -20.07 16.74
N VAL A 261 7.73 -18.99 17.44
CA VAL A 261 8.71 -17.99 16.98
C VAL A 261 9.89 -17.94 17.94
N PRO A 262 10.79 -18.95 17.91
CA PRO A 262 11.98 -18.93 18.74
C PRO A 262 13.00 -17.88 18.25
N GLU A 263 13.92 -17.51 19.13
CA GLU A 263 15.06 -16.67 18.76
C GLU A 263 15.97 -17.36 17.74
N ARG A 264 16.62 -16.55 16.88
CA ARG A 264 17.61 -17.04 15.93
C ARG A 264 18.77 -17.73 16.68
N PRO A 265 19.35 -18.80 16.12
CA PRO A 265 19.20 -19.27 14.73
C PRO A 265 18.04 -20.25 14.50
N ARG A 266 17.17 -20.51 15.49
CA ARG A 266 16.08 -21.48 15.33
C ARG A 266 15.02 -20.98 14.30
N PRO A 267 14.48 -21.89 13.47
CA PRO A 267 13.47 -21.52 12.48
C PRO A 267 12.14 -21.19 13.15
N VAL A 268 11.36 -20.32 12.51
CA VAL A 268 9.93 -20.17 12.80
C VAL A 268 9.21 -21.44 12.39
N VAL A 269 8.37 -21.96 13.27
CA VAL A 269 7.49 -23.09 12.98
C VAL A 269 6.09 -22.59 12.67
N VAL A 270 5.57 -22.91 11.49
CA VAL A 270 4.23 -22.51 11.03
C VAL A 270 3.38 -23.76 10.82
N LYS A 271 2.33 -23.92 11.63
CA LYS A 271 1.38 -25.03 11.51
C LYS A 271 0.28 -24.68 10.53
N LEU A 272 -0.01 -25.62 9.64
CA LEU A 272 -0.96 -25.48 8.55
C LEU A 272 -2.19 -26.37 8.76
N GLN A 273 -3.36 -25.86 8.38
CA GLN A 273 -4.62 -26.62 8.35
C GLN A 273 -5.38 -26.39 7.05
N ALA A 274 -6.30 -27.30 6.73
CA ALA A 274 -7.21 -27.12 5.61
C ALA A 274 -8.23 -25.99 5.93
N PRO A 275 -8.67 -25.21 4.94
CA PRO A 275 -9.73 -24.23 5.13
C PRO A 275 -10.99 -24.88 5.69
N GLY A 276 -11.44 -24.41 6.86
CA GLY A 276 -12.59 -25.00 7.57
C GLY A 276 -12.20 -26.02 8.65
N GLY A 277 -10.91 -26.19 8.90
CA GLY A 277 -10.36 -27.05 9.94
C GLY A 277 -9.93 -28.43 9.42
N GLY A 278 -9.17 -29.14 10.27
CA GLY A 278 -8.65 -30.47 9.97
C GLY A 278 -7.32 -30.47 9.19
N PRO A 279 -6.76 -31.68 8.96
CA PRO A 279 -5.45 -31.82 8.36
C PRO A 279 -5.46 -31.42 6.88
N VAL A 280 -4.36 -30.81 6.43
CA VAL A 280 -4.17 -30.52 5.00
C VAL A 280 -3.96 -31.86 4.27
N LYS A 281 -4.83 -32.19 3.30
CA LYS A 281 -4.73 -33.46 2.55
C LYS A 281 -3.46 -33.49 1.69
N GLY A 282 -2.61 -34.50 1.89
CA GLY A 282 -1.43 -34.76 1.06
C GLY A 282 -0.37 -33.65 1.06
N SER A 283 -0.37 -32.78 2.07
CA SER A 283 0.47 -31.59 2.15
C SER A 283 1.17 -31.47 3.50
N VAL A 284 2.23 -30.66 3.53
CA VAL A 284 3.04 -30.44 4.74
C VAL A 284 2.18 -29.79 5.82
N GLN A 285 2.09 -30.42 6.98
CA GLN A 285 1.34 -29.90 8.13
C GLN A 285 2.11 -28.81 8.90
N GLU A 286 3.43 -28.75 8.72
CA GLU A 286 4.30 -27.82 9.44
C GLU A 286 5.45 -27.35 8.56
N LEU A 287 5.62 -26.03 8.46
CA LEU A 287 6.75 -25.41 7.77
C LEU A 287 7.75 -24.87 8.80
N ARG A 288 9.05 -25.10 8.54
CA ARG A 288 10.15 -24.49 9.27
C ARG A 288 10.83 -23.48 8.35
N VAL A 289 10.77 -22.20 8.69
CA VAL A 289 11.27 -21.12 7.83
C VAL A 289 12.01 -20.04 8.62
N ASP A 290 12.89 -19.29 7.95
CA ASP A 290 13.57 -18.17 8.57
C ASP A 290 12.63 -16.98 8.77
N ALA A 291 11.72 -16.72 7.83
CA ALA A 291 10.76 -15.63 7.91
C ALA A 291 9.38 -16.06 7.42
N TYR A 292 8.34 -15.33 7.86
CA TYR A 292 6.98 -15.50 7.39
C TYR A 292 6.37 -14.15 6.97
N LEU A 293 5.65 -14.13 5.86
CA LEU A 293 4.95 -12.96 5.34
C LEU A 293 3.46 -13.28 5.10
N ALA A 294 2.56 -12.54 5.74
CA ALA A 294 1.14 -12.54 5.41
C ALA A 294 0.83 -11.45 4.36
N ALA A 295 0.46 -11.87 3.15
CA ALA A 295 0.10 -11.01 2.03
C ALA A 295 -1.32 -11.33 1.53
N VAL A 296 -2.29 -11.16 2.43
CA VAL A 296 -3.68 -11.67 2.26
C VAL A 296 -4.70 -10.61 1.84
N GLY A 297 -4.23 -9.41 1.49
CA GLY A 297 -5.05 -8.29 1.05
C GLY A 297 -4.81 -7.02 1.87
N ARG A 298 -5.52 -5.96 1.50
CA ARG A 298 -5.42 -4.63 2.13
C ARG A 298 -6.81 -4.11 2.49
N LYS A 299 -6.88 -3.28 3.52
CA LYS A 299 -8.08 -2.58 4.01
C LYS A 299 -7.92 -1.07 3.76
N PRO A 300 -8.95 -0.37 3.24
CA PRO A 300 -8.86 1.07 3.01
C PRO A 300 -8.71 1.86 4.32
N ASN A 301 -8.00 2.98 4.26
CA ASN A 301 -7.75 3.86 5.41
C ASN A 301 -8.89 4.86 5.59
N THR A 302 -10.02 4.37 6.12
CA THR A 302 -11.23 5.16 6.35
C THR A 302 -11.54 5.41 7.82
N ASP A 303 -10.82 4.77 8.74
CA ASP A 303 -11.16 4.75 10.17
C ASP A 303 -11.17 6.16 10.80
N ASN A 304 -10.32 7.07 10.30
CA ASN A 304 -10.19 8.45 10.81
C ASN A 304 -10.97 9.49 9.98
N LEU A 305 -11.62 9.08 8.88
CA LEU A 305 -12.32 10.01 7.97
C LEU A 305 -13.73 10.36 8.43
N ALA A 306 -14.33 9.57 9.33
CA ALA A 306 -15.68 9.79 9.83
C ALA A 306 -15.71 9.80 11.35
N ARG A 307 -15.82 10.99 11.96
CA ARG A 307 -16.57 11.04 13.22
C ARG A 307 -17.99 10.57 12.92
N ARG A 308 -18.53 9.66 13.72
CA ARG A 308 -19.92 9.16 13.71
C ARG A 308 -20.96 10.26 14.02
N GLY A 309 -20.83 11.44 13.42
CA GLY A 309 -21.75 12.57 13.54
C GLY A 309 -22.33 13.01 12.19
N ALA A 310 -22.04 12.30 11.10
CA ALA A 310 -22.68 12.54 9.81
C ALA A 310 -24.08 11.90 9.72
N GLU A 311 -24.87 11.94 10.79
CA GLU A 311 -26.32 12.13 10.69
C GLU A 311 -26.57 13.64 10.51
N SER A 312 -25.99 14.23 9.46
CA SER A 312 -26.37 15.56 9.04
C SER A 312 -27.56 15.40 8.10
N SER A 313 -28.76 15.56 8.66
CA SER A 313 -30.01 15.80 7.94
C SER A 313 -29.99 17.11 7.10
N ARG A 314 -28.85 17.79 6.99
CA ARG A 314 -28.68 18.99 6.16
C ARG A 314 -27.76 18.68 4.97
N ARG A 315 -28.32 18.86 3.77
CA ARG A 315 -27.58 18.85 2.50
C ARG A 315 -26.40 19.84 2.61
N PRO A 316 -25.17 19.45 2.23
CA PRO A 316 -24.10 20.43 2.08
C PRO A 316 -24.49 21.47 1.01
N PRO A 317 -24.07 22.74 1.14
CA PRO A 317 -24.32 23.77 0.14
C PRO A 317 -23.78 23.33 -1.23
N ARG A 318 -24.48 23.70 -2.32
CA ARG A 318 -24.25 23.20 -3.70
C ARG A 318 -22.83 23.41 -4.25
N HIS A 319 -21.98 24.19 -3.58
CA HIS A 319 -20.68 24.66 -4.07
C HIS A 319 -19.46 23.98 -3.44
N ARG A 320 -19.62 23.14 -2.39
CA ARG A 320 -18.49 22.41 -1.77
C ARG A 320 -18.64 20.91 -1.87
N ARG A 321 -17.61 20.21 -2.38
CA ARG A 321 -17.67 18.77 -2.68
C ARG A 321 -16.55 18.01 -2.00
N VAL A 322 -16.91 16.90 -1.34
CA VAL A 322 -15.97 15.87 -0.91
C VAL A 322 -15.93 14.79 -1.98
N LEU A 323 -14.76 14.58 -2.58
CA LEU A 323 -14.47 13.53 -3.53
C LEU A 323 -13.65 12.45 -2.82
N ILE A 324 -14.07 11.20 -2.96
CA ILE A 324 -13.34 10.05 -2.42
C ILE A 324 -12.74 9.32 -3.60
N SER A 325 -11.41 9.26 -3.67
CA SER A 325 -10.77 8.29 -4.56
C SER A 325 -10.83 6.92 -3.89
N VAL A 326 -11.48 5.96 -4.55
CA VAL A 326 -11.60 4.58 -4.06
C VAL A 326 -10.97 3.65 -5.08
N ASP A 327 -9.80 3.10 -4.79
CA ASP A 327 -9.13 2.05 -5.57
C ASP A 327 -9.67 0.62 -5.27
N PHE A 328 -10.87 0.47 -4.67
CA PHE A 328 -11.33 -0.80 -4.05
C PHE A 328 -12.66 -1.30 -4.64
N PRO A 329 -12.74 -2.52 -5.22
CA PRO A 329 -14.02 -3.17 -5.48
C PRO A 329 -14.71 -3.53 -4.16
N ARG A 330 -15.96 -3.06 -3.96
CA ARG A 330 -16.79 -3.47 -2.83
C ARG A 330 -17.07 -4.97 -2.90
N ARG A 331 -16.91 -5.68 -1.77
CA ARG A 331 -17.48 -7.02 -1.60
C ARG A 331 -19.00 -6.88 -1.55
N ALA A 332 -19.70 -7.42 -2.55
CA ALA A 332 -21.17 -7.38 -2.59
C ALA A 332 -21.75 -8.18 -1.40
N SER A 333 -22.36 -7.49 -0.43
CA SER A 333 -23.30 -8.12 0.48
C SER A 333 -24.58 -8.46 -0.31
N ARG A 334 -24.82 -9.75 -0.54
CA ARG A 334 -26.00 -10.23 -1.28
C ARG A 334 -27.31 -9.94 -0.52
N ARG A 335 -28.25 -9.25 -1.17
CA ARG A 335 -29.69 -9.57 -1.15
C ARG A 335 -30.21 -9.48 -2.61
N PRO A 336 -31.16 -10.33 -3.02
CA PRO A 336 -31.52 -10.46 -4.42
C PRO A 336 -32.59 -9.44 -4.81
N ALA A 337 -32.34 -8.68 -5.87
CA ALA A 337 -33.39 -8.13 -6.71
C ALA A 337 -32.85 -8.01 -8.13
N SER A 338 -33.64 -8.56 -9.05
CA SER A 338 -33.45 -8.61 -10.49
C SER A 338 -33.18 -7.23 -11.11
N ASN A 339 -32.08 -7.11 -11.85
CA ASN A 339 -32.10 -6.78 -13.28
C ASN A 339 -30.67 -6.64 -13.81
N SER A 340 -30.49 -7.19 -15.00
CA SER A 340 -29.29 -7.18 -15.83
C SER A 340 -28.67 -5.80 -15.99
N MET A 341 -27.38 -5.66 -15.66
CA MET A 341 -26.40 -4.87 -16.43
C MET A 341 -24.98 -5.12 -15.89
N ASN A 342 -24.04 -5.30 -16.82
CA ASN A 342 -22.65 -5.71 -16.62
C ASN A 342 -21.91 -4.88 -15.56
N MET A 343 -21.27 -5.58 -14.60
CA MET A 343 -20.35 -5.00 -13.62
C MET A 343 -18.91 -5.34 -14.02
N GLU A 344 -18.14 -4.35 -14.44
CA GLU A 344 -16.69 -4.47 -14.54
C GLU A 344 -16.04 -4.10 -13.19
N THR A 345 -15.33 -5.05 -12.60
CA THR A 345 -14.50 -4.85 -11.40
C THR A 345 -13.07 -4.54 -11.83
N SER A 346 -12.60 -3.31 -11.56
CA SER A 346 -11.23 -2.88 -11.89
C SER A 346 -10.19 -3.35 -10.84
N PRO A 347 -8.96 -3.72 -11.24
CA PRO A 347 -7.91 -4.22 -10.35
C PRO A 347 -7.11 -3.13 -9.61
N TRP A 348 -6.52 -3.55 -8.49
CA TRP A 348 -5.65 -2.85 -7.54
C TRP A 348 -4.37 -2.25 -8.13
N THR A 349 -4.47 -1.23 -8.98
CA THR A 349 -3.30 -0.51 -9.50
C THR A 349 -3.43 0.98 -9.24
N ALA A 350 -2.30 1.68 -9.10
CA ALA A 350 -2.21 3.13 -8.90
C ALA A 350 -2.82 3.98 -10.05
N ARG A 351 -3.47 3.35 -11.04
CA ARG A 351 -4.11 3.97 -12.20
C ARG A 351 -5.64 3.92 -12.19
N CYS A 352 -6.31 3.44 -11.14
CA CYS A 352 -7.75 3.15 -11.20
C CYS A 352 -8.67 4.04 -10.33
N ALA A 353 -8.74 5.34 -10.65
CA ALA A 353 -9.81 6.20 -10.12
C ALA A 353 -11.06 6.15 -11.02
N ALA A 354 -11.97 5.20 -10.78
CA ALA A 354 -13.32 5.24 -11.37
C ALA A 354 -14.38 4.71 -10.40
N ALA A 355 -15.26 5.60 -9.90
CA ALA A 355 -16.45 5.21 -9.16
C ALA A 355 -17.71 5.91 -9.74
N ARG A 356 -18.63 5.10 -10.30
CA ARG A 356 -20.06 5.40 -10.54
C ARG A 356 -20.85 4.25 -9.86
N ARG A 357 -21.98 4.35 -9.16
CA ARG A 357 -22.95 5.38 -8.73
C ARG A 357 -23.60 4.87 -7.43
N SER A 358 -23.88 5.75 -6.46
CA SER A 358 -25.10 5.80 -5.59
C SER A 358 -25.02 6.89 -4.51
N THR A 359 -24.37 7.99 -4.84
CA THR A 359 -24.62 9.39 -4.45
C THR A 359 -24.07 10.18 -5.64
N ARG A 360 -24.57 11.37 -5.98
CA ARG A 360 -24.17 12.06 -7.22
C ARG A 360 -22.66 12.38 -7.22
N PHE A 361 -21.86 11.46 -7.74
CA PHE A 361 -20.42 11.56 -7.97
C PHE A 361 -20.20 11.67 -9.49
N MET A 362 -19.41 12.65 -9.91
CA MET A 362 -19.00 12.84 -11.31
C MET A 362 -17.61 12.23 -11.53
N PRO A 363 -17.33 11.68 -12.72
CA PRO A 363 -15.99 11.20 -13.11
C PRO A 363 -14.99 12.35 -13.24
N LEU A 364 -13.70 12.03 -13.08
CA LEU A 364 -12.55 12.95 -13.13
C LEU A 364 -12.23 13.48 -14.56
N GLU A 365 -13.12 13.32 -15.53
CA GLU A 365 -12.94 13.77 -16.93
C GLU A 365 -13.46 15.20 -17.19
N MET A 366 -13.85 15.94 -16.15
CA MET A 366 -14.28 17.34 -16.26
C MET A 366 -13.66 18.21 -15.16
N LEU A 367 -12.33 18.19 -15.07
CA LEU A 367 -11.52 19.24 -14.45
C LEU A 367 -10.47 19.73 -15.45
#